data_AF-A0A1D8IQ21-F1
#
_entry.id   AF-A0A1D8IQ21-F1
#
_cell.length_a   1.000
_cell.length_b   1.000
_cell.length_c   1.000
_cell.angle_alpha   90.00
_cell.angle_beta   90.00
_cell.angle_gamma   90.00
#
_symmetry.space_group_name_H-M   'P 1'
#
loop_
_entity.id
_entity.type
_entity.pdbx_description
1 polymer ?
#
loop_
_entity_poly.entity_id
_entity_poly.type
_entity_poly.pdbx_seq_one_letter_code
_entity_poly.pdbx_strand_id
1 'polypeptide(L)'
;MLGFGAMVGAHAAPSPLAQAIADGKHIFIHDTFGGRGTTCESCHKAAGMGPTVTPNGHKFPSLSNAAAIFPRYSPRAGKVITIEDQIRGCVAGGLGGKPPAYGSKTMRSLVAYLTSLSQGKPIDMGGKPK
;
A
#
# COMPACT_ATOMS: atom_id res chain seq x y z
N MET A 1 17.38 -1.47 53.97
CA MET A 1 17.37 -2.36 52.80
C MET A 1 16.37 -1.82 51.79
N LEU A 2 16.84 -1.06 50.81
CA LEU A 2 16.02 -0.48 49.74
C LEU A 2 15.86 -1.53 48.63
N GLY A 3 14.67 -2.10 48.49
CA GLY A 3 14.31 -2.97 47.37
C GLY A 3 13.93 -2.12 46.16
N PHE A 4 14.73 -2.18 45.10
CA PHE A 4 14.39 -1.67 43.78
C PHE A 4 13.20 -2.46 43.24
N GLY A 5 12.04 -1.80 43.15
CA GLY A 5 10.89 -2.31 42.41
C GLY A 5 11.23 -2.38 40.92
N ALA A 6 11.07 -3.57 40.34
CA ALA A 6 11.17 -3.77 38.91
C ALA A 6 10.05 -2.98 38.21
N MET A 7 10.42 -1.95 37.46
CA MET A 7 9.52 -1.26 36.54
C MET A 7 9.07 -2.26 35.48
N VAL A 8 7.79 -2.60 35.49
CA VAL A 8 7.12 -3.32 34.41
C VAL A 8 7.35 -2.54 33.11
N GLY A 9 8.01 -3.18 32.14
CA GLY A 9 8.34 -2.58 30.85
C GLY A 9 7.09 -2.11 30.12
N ALA A 10 6.95 -0.78 29.96
CA ALA A 10 5.97 -0.20 29.06
C ALA A 10 6.27 -0.69 27.64
N HIS A 11 5.27 -1.26 26.98
CA HIS A 11 5.33 -1.50 25.53
C HIS A 11 5.52 -0.14 24.85
N ALA A 12 6.72 0.17 24.39
CA ALA A 12 6.99 1.40 23.67
C ALA A 12 6.04 1.49 22.47
N ALA A 13 5.32 2.62 22.34
CA ALA A 13 4.44 2.86 21.22
C ALA A 13 5.20 2.69 19.88
N PRO A 14 4.55 2.18 18.83
CA PRO A 14 5.19 2.03 17.52
C PRO A 14 5.74 3.37 17.03
N SER A 15 6.88 3.33 16.34
CA SER A 15 7.45 4.53 15.72
C SER A 15 6.43 5.16 14.75
N PRO A 16 6.52 6.47 14.47
CA PRO A 16 5.62 7.11 13.52
C PRO A 16 5.58 6.42 12.14
N LEU A 17 6.71 5.85 11.69
CA LEU A 17 6.76 5.05 10.46
C LEU A 17 6.02 3.71 10.59
N ALA A 18 6.22 2.98 11.70
CA ALA A 18 5.52 1.73 11.95
C ALA A 18 4.00 1.94 12.04
N GLN A 19 3.56 3.04 12.66
CA GLN A 19 2.15 3.41 12.69
C GLN A 19 1.62 3.73 11.28
N ALA A 20 2.37 4.49 10.46
CA ALA A 20 1.94 4.80 9.10
C ALA A 20 1.80 3.54 8.22
N ILE A 21 2.69 2.55 8.39
CA ILE A 21 2.61 1.25 7.72
C ILE A 21 1.37 0.48 8.19
N ALA A 22 1.10 0.44 9.50
CA ALA A 22 -0.07 -0.23 10.06
C ALA A 22 -1.38 0.41 9.58
N ASP A 23 -1.46 1.74 9.60
CA ASP A 23 -2.59 2.51 9.06
C ASP A 23 -2.79 2.20 7.57
N GLY A 24 -1.70 2.20 6.79
CA GLY A 24 -1.73 1.92 5.36
C GLY A 24 -2.23 0.52 5.04
N LYS A 25 -1.80 -0.48 5.82
CA LYS A 25 -2.31 -1.86 5.71
C LYS A 25 -3.79 -1.92 6.04
N HIS A 26 -4.24 -1.25 7.09
CA HIS A 26 -5.65 -1.22 7.47
C HIS A 26 -6.51 -0.60 6.35
N ILE A 27 -6.09 0.56 5.83
CA ILE A 27 -6.77 1.23 4.70
C ILE A 27 -6.80 0.31 3.47
N PHE A 28 -5.69 -0.35 3.14
CA PHE A 28 -5.60 -1.27 2.00
C PHE A 28 -6.61 -2.41 2.08
N ILE A 29 -6.78 -2.99 3.27
CA ILE A 29 -7.64 -4.16 3.47
C ILE A 29 -9.12 -3.76 3.55
N HIS A 30 -9.44 -2.65 4.20
CA HIS A 30 -10.80 -2.36 4.65
C HIS A 30 -11.45 -1.12 4.03
N ASP A 31 -10.69 -0.15 3.50
CA ASP A 31 -11.27 1.09 3.00
C ASP A 31 -11.85 0.91 1.58
N THR A 32 -13.11 1.30 1.41
CA THR A 32 -13.81 1.29 0.13
C THR A 32 -13.67 2.61 -0.62
N PHE A 33 -13.12 3.63 0.04
CA PHE A 33 -13.00 5.01 -0.43
C PHE A 33 -14.35 5.61 -0.87
N GLY A 34 -15.45 5.15 -0.27
CA GLY A 34 -16.81 5.52 -0.66
C GLY A 34 -17.25 4.96 -2.02
N GLY A 35 -16.55 3.95 -2.54
CA GLY A 35 -16.87 3.28 -3.79
C GLY A 35 -17.89 2.15 -3.62
N ARG A 36 -17.86 1.19 -4.55
CA ARG A 36 -18.86 0.10 -4.69
C ARG A 36 -18.72 -1.07 -3.71
N GLY A 37 -18.17 -0.84 -2.52
CA GLY A 37 -17.98 -1.88 -1.50
C GLY A 37 -16.73 -2.77 -1.69
N THR A 38 -15.90 -2.50 -2.70
CA THR A 38 -14.62 -3.20 -2.92
C THR A 38 -13.45 -2.42 -2.32
N THR A 39 -12.44 -3.13 -1.83
CA THR A 39 -11.19 -2.59 -1.28
C THR A 39 -9.99 -2.96 -2.15
N CYS A 40 -8.78 -2.48 -1.85
CA CYS A 40 -7.58 -2.89 -2.58
C CYS A 40 -7.37 -4.41 -2.51
N GLU A 41 -7.59 -5.01 -1.33
CA GLU A 41 -7.51 -6.46 -1.06
C GLU A 41 -8.48 -7.28 -1.92
N SER A 42 -9.59 -6.68 -2.37
CA SER A 42 -10.55 -7.39 -3.24
C SER A 42 -9.92 -7.87 -4.55
N CYS A 43 -8.90 -7.15 -5.05
CA CYS A 43 -8.12 -7.55 -6.22
C CYS A 43 -6.69 -7.99 -5.81
N HIS A 44 -6.01 -7.25 -4.94
CA HIS A 44 -4.64 -7.53 -4.50
C HIS A 44 -4.63 -8.29 -3.17
N LYS A 45 -5.06 -9.55 -3.21
CA LYS A 45 -5.21 -10.43 -2.03
C LYS A 45 -3.90 -10.70 -1.29
N ALA A 46 -4.03 -11.33 -0.13
CA ALA A 46 -2.94 -11.65 0.80
C ALA A 46 -2.18 -10.38 1.19
N ALA A 47 -2.90 -9.30 1.49
CA ALA A 47 -2.35 -8.00 1.83
C ALA A 47 -1.42 -7.45 0.72
N GLY A 48 -1.69 -7.79 -0.55
CA GLY A 48 -0.89 -7.42 -1.71
C GLY A 48 0.33 -8.30 -1.99
N MET A 49 0.58 -9.36 -1.22
CA MET A 49 1.80 -10.17 -1.38
C MET A 49 1.68 -11.30 -2.43
N GLY A 50 0.47 -11.71 -2.80
CA GLY A 50 0.27 -12.79 -3.77
C GLY A 50 -0.19 -12.28 -5.14
N PRO A 51 0.21 -12.92 -6.26
CA PRO A 51 -0.51 -12.77 -7.50
C PRO A 51 -1.92 -13.31 -7.35
N THR A 52 -2.90 -12.69 -8.01
CA THR A 52 -4.29 -13.12 -7.95
C THR A 52 -4.91 -13.17 -9.33
N VAL A 53 -5.98 -13.95 -9.42
CA VAL A 53 -6.88 -13.98 -10.56
C VAL A 53 -8.29 -13.80 -10.02
N THR A 54 -9.02 -12.81 -10.52
CA THR A 54 -10.43 -12.60 -10.19
C THR A 54 -11.31 -13.63 -10.92
N PRO A 55 -12.57 -13.86 -10.50
CA PRO A 55 -13.46 -14.83 -11.15
C PRO A 55 -13.68 -14.61 -12.65
N ASN A 56 -13.58 -13.36 -13.11
CA ASN A 56 -13.66 -12.98 -14.52
C ASN A 56 -12.31 -13.04 -15.26
N GLY A 57 -11.28 -13.66 -14.68
CA GLY A 57 -10.00 -13.93 -15.33
C GLY A 57 -8.99 -12.78 -15.33
N HIS A 58 -9.30 -11.64 -14.68
CA HIS A 58 -8.32 -10.55 -14.58
C HIS A 58 -7.20 -10.92 -13.61
N LYS A 59 -5.96 -10.76 -14.06
CA LYS A 59 -4.77 -11.06 -13.27
C LYS A 59 -4.24 -9.79 -12.60
N PHE A 60 -3.98 -9.87 -11.30
CA PHE A 60 -3.31 -8.82 -10.57
C PHE A 60 -1.96 -9.37 -10.06
N PRO A 61 -0.83 -8.72 -10.38
CA PRO A 61 0.47 -9.15 -9.90
C PRO A 61 0.61 -8.91 -8.39
N SER A 62 1.64 -9.51 -7.80
CA SER A 62 2.04 -9.15 -6.44
C SER A 62 2.43 -7.67 -6.41
N LEU A 63 2.14 -7.01 -5.30
CA LEU A 63 2.61 -5.65 -5.01
C LEU A 63 3.97 -5.66 -4.32
N SER A 64 4.58 -6.84 -4.13
CA SER A 64 5.84 -6.98 -3.40
C SER A 64 6.97 -6.12 -3.98
N ASN A 65 7.00 -5.80 -5.27
CA ASN A 65 8.01 -4.91 -5.83
C ASN A 65 7.47 -3.54 -6.26
N ALA A 66 6.26 -3.17 -5.84
CA ALA A 66 5.61 -1.94 -6.30
C ALA A 66 6.51 -0.71 -6.13
N ALA A 67 7.02 -0.43 -4.93
CA ALA A 67 7.82 0.76 -4.71
C ALA A 67 9.21 0.71 -5.38
N ALA A 68 9.70 -0.47 -5.76
CA ALA A 68 10.97 -0.60 -6.48
C ALA A 68 10.87 -0.22 -7.96
N ILE A 69 9.68 -0.31 -8.56
CA ILE A 69 9.48 -0.12 -10.00
C ILE A 69 8.85 1.23 -10.38
N PHE A 70 8.34 1.99 -9.41
CA PHE A 70 7.87 3.36 -9.63
C PHE A 70 8.99 4.39 -9.33
N PRO A 71 9.01 5.56 -10.00
CA PRO A 71 8.10 5.96 -11.08
C PRO A 71 8.33 5.16 -12.36
N ARG A 72 7.29 5.06 -13.20
CA ARG A 72 7.37 4.33 -14.47
C ARG A 72 6.50 4.95 -15.55
N TYR A 73 6.87 4.72 -16.80
CA TYR A 73 5.99 5.04 -17.92
C TYR A 73 4.74 4.16 -17.89
N SER A 74 3.56 4.79 -17.99
CA SER A 74 2.28 4.11 -18.15
C SER A 74 1.78 4.31 -19.58
N PRO A 75 1.78 3.26 -20.43
CA PRO A 75 1.23 3.36 -21.78
C PRO A 75 -0.24 3.80 -21.79
N ARG A 76 -1.02 3.35 -20.79
CA ARG A 76 -2.43 3.76 -20.64
C ARG A 76 -2.59 5.25 -20.36
N ALA A 77 -1.67 5.86 -19.63
CA ALA A 77 -1.73 7.29 -19.29
C ALA A 77 -0.91 8.17 -20.25
N GLY A 78 -0.10 7.58 -21.14
CA GLY A 78 0.79 8.30 -22.05
C GLY A 78 1.89 9.12 -21.36
N LYS A 79 2.21 8.81 -20.10
CA LYS A 79 3.18 9.59 -19.29
C LYS A 79 3.84 8.75 -18.19
N VAL A 80 4.91 9.31 -17.61
CA VAL A 80 5.48 8.80 -16.36
C VAL A 80 4.49 9.05 -15.22
N ILE A 81 4.27 8.03 -14.40
CA ILE A 81 3.39 8.07 -13.23
C ILE A 81 4.15 7.67 -11.97
N THR A 82 3.76 8.25 -10.83
CA THR A 82 4.25 7.84 -9.52
C THR A 82 3.42 6.69 -8.94
N ILE A 83 3.81 6.17 -7.78
CA ILE A 83 3.00 5.20 -7.05
C ILE A 83 1.69 5.85 -6.54
N GLU A 84 1.70 7.13 -6.15
CA GLU A 84 0.49 7.87 -5.78
C GLU A 84 -0.48 8.00 -6.95
N ASP A 85 0.01 8.27 -8.17
CA ASP A 85 -0.82 8.29 -9.37
C ASP A 85 -1.49 6.94 -9.61
N GLN A 86 -0.74 5.84 -9.44
CA GLN A 86 -1.26 4.49 -9.56
C GLN A 86 -2.33 4.20 -8.50
N ILE A 87 -2.09 4.57 -7.24
CA ILE A 87 -3.07 4.44 -6.14
C ILE A 87 -4.35 5.20 -6.50
N ARG A 88 -4.24 6.46 -6.92
CA ARG A 88 -5.40 7.28 -7.26
C ARG A 88 -6.17 6.71 -8.44
N GLY A 89 -5.46 6.22 -9.46
CA GLY A 89 -6.06 5.53 -10.60
C GLY A 89 -6.80 4.25 -10.21
N CYS A 90 -6.24 3.45 -9.30
CA CYS A 90 -6.89 2.26 -8.75
C CYS A 90 -8.12 2.61 -7.92
N VAL A 91 -8.07 3.63 -7.06
CA VAL A 91 -9.22 4.04 -6.26
C VAL A 91 -10.36 4.55 -7.14
N ALA A 92 -10.08 5.45 -8.08
CA ALA A 92 -11.10 6.02 -8.97
C ALA A 92 -11.64 4.98 -9.96
N GLY A 93 -10.77 4.28 -10.68
CA GLY A 93 -11.18 3.39 -11.77
C GLY A 93 -11.43 1.94 -11.35
N GLY A 94 -10.68 1.44 -10.36
CA GLY A 94 -10.79 0.06 -9.87
C GLY A 94 -11.86 -0.09 -8.80
N LEU A 95 -11.86 0.79 -7.79
CA LEU A 95 -12.81 0.73 -6.67
C LEU A 95 -14.06 1.59 -6.91
N GLY A 96 -14.02 2.54 -7.85
CA GLY A 96 -15.11 3.49 -8.07
C GLY A 96 -15.27 4.50 -6.91
N GLY A 97 -14.22 4.70 -6.12
CA GLY A 97 -14.23 5.56 -4.93
C GLY A 97 -13.58 6.92 -5.18
N LYS A 98 -13.53 7.76 -4.14
CA LYS A 98 -12.86 9.06 -4.16
C LYS A 98 -11.37 8.91 -3.79
N PRO A 99 -10.43 9.21 -4.70
CA PRO A 99 -9.01 9.07 -4.41
C PRO A 99 -8.54 9.98 -3.28
N PRO A 100 -7.64 9.49 -2.39
CA PRO A 100 -7.01 10.34 -1.40
C PRO A 100 -6.21 11.46 -2.06
N ALA A 101 -6.25 12.67 -1.49
CA ALA A 101 -5.47 13.80 -1.98
C ALA A 101 -3.97 13.53 -1.88
N TYR A 102 -3.18 14.08 -2.81
CA TYR A 102 -1.72 14.04 -2.71
C TYR A 102 -1.27 14.67 -1.38
N GLY A 103 -0.25 14.09 -0.75
CA GLY A 103 0.27 14.55 0.54
C GLY A 103 -0.68 14.37 1.74
N SER A 104 -1.90 13.86 1.57
CA SER A 104 -2.80 13.54 2.70
C SER A 104 -2.23 12.45 3.60
N LYS A 105 -2.68 12.38 4.86
CA LYS A 105 -2.30 11.31 5.79
C LYS A 105 -2.60 9.93 5.19
N THR A 106 -3.79 9.75 4.60
CA THR A 106 -4.20 8.52 3.92
C THR A 106 -3.24 8.13 2.80
N MET A 107 -2.86 9.09 1.94
CA MET A 107 -1.90 8.82 0.87
C MET A 107 -0.52 8.42 1.42
N ARG A 108 0.00 9.16 2.41
CA ARG A 108 1.29 8.84 3.03
C ARG A 108 1.30 7.45 3.67
N SER A 109 0.22 7.08 4.37
CA SER A 109 0.06 5.75 4.97
C SER A 109 0.04 4.64 3.91
N LEU A 110 -0.73 4.81 2.83
CA LEU A 110 -0.76 3.85 1.72
C LEU A 110 0.61 3.69 1.05
N VAL A 111 1.30 4.79 0.76
CA VAL A 111 2.65 4.76 0.18
C VAL A 111 3.63 4.10 1.12
N ALA A 112 3.60 4.42 2.42
CA ALA A 112 4.45 3.77 3.42
C ALA A 112 4.23 2.26 3.46
N TYR A 113 2.97 1.83 3.45
CA TYR A 113 2.62 0.41 3.41
C TYR A 113 3.14 -0.28 2.15
N LEU A 114 2.83 0.24 0.96
CA LEU A 114 3.30 -0.37 -0.30
C LEU A 114 4.83 -0.36 -0.42
N THR A 115 5.49 0.66 0.12
CA THR A 115 6.96 0.72 0.21
C THR A 115 7.50 -0.38 1.12
N SER A 116 6.85 -0.63 2.26
CA SER A 116 7.26 -1.71 3.17
C SER A 116 7.18 -3.10 2.53
N LEU A 117 6.25 -3.32 1.59
CA LEU A 117 6.17 -4.59 0.85
C LEU A 117 7.40 -4.83 -0.05
N SER A 118 8.08 -3.75 -0.43
CA SER A 118 9.28 -3.76 -1.29
C SER A 118 10.59 -3.73 -0.53
N GLN A 119 10.57 -3.75 0.81
CA GLN A 119 11.77 -3.67 1.64
C GLN A 119 12.80 -4.74 1.24
N GLY A 120 14.06 -4.32 1.03
CA GLY A 120 15.17 -5.20 0.66
C GLY A 120 15.25 -5.57 -0.83
N LYS A 121 14.31 -5.11 -1.67
CA LYS A 121 14.41 -5.30 -3.13
C LYS A 121 15.26 -4.18 -3.76
N PRO A 122 16.08 -4.48 -4.78
CA PRO A 122 16.81 -3.45 -5.52
C PRO A 122 15.82 -2.54 -6.25
N ILE A 123 16.15 -1.25 -6.35
CA ILE A 123 15.42 -0.32 -7.21
C ILE A 123 15.56 -0.80 -8.67
N ASP A 124 14.44 -0.87 -9.36
CA ASP A 124 14.29 -1.34 -10.75
C ASP A 124 13.29 -0.42 -11.46
N MET A 125 13.63 0.87 -11.52
CA MET A 125 12.75 1.92 -12.02
C MET A 125 12.32 1.63 -13.47
N GLY A 126 11.00 1.62 -13.72
CA GLY A 126 10.45 1.21 -15.03
C GLY A 126 10.33 -0.30 -15.23
N GLY A 127 10.74 -1.09 -14.23
CA GLY A 127 10.62 -2.54 -14.22
C GLY A 127 9.17 -3.05 -14.24
N LYS A 128 9.03 -4.37 -14.40
CA LYS A 128 7.73 -5.04 -14.46
C LYS A 128 7.27 -5.49 -13.06
N PRO A 129 5.96 -5.50 -12.77
CA PRO A 129 5.43 -6.18 -11.58
C PRO A 129 5.84 -7.66 -11.58
N LYS A 130 6.14 -8.19 -10.39
CA LYS A 130 6.53 -9.59 -10.18
C LYS A 130 5.41 -10.44 -9.59
#